data_AF-A0A972Z3P6-F1
#
_entry.id   AF-A0A972Z3P6-F1
#
_cell.length_a   1.000
_cell.length_b   1.000
_cell.length_c   1.000
_cell.angle_alpha   90.00
_cell.angle_beta   90.00
_cell.angle_gamma   90.00
#
_symmetry.space_group_name_H-M   'P 1'
#
loop_
_entity.id
_entity.type
_entity.pdbx_description
1 polymer ?
#
loop_
_entity_poly.entity_id
_entity_poly.type
_entity_poly.pdbx_seq_one_letter_code
_entity_poly.pdbx_strand_id
1 'polypeptide(L)'
;MAGERPQLDESATRRARLLDAQLRGLISEHRGVPAEAASAPLPIGAGVIVASDDGRDFASDDGRDVASDDGRDAWVLVDGHGGARPARALGPALAWAIRQEASRLNIISAVDGGVLARRAACFDLPVEVWFPQERELLPVVEEPLPVPPEAVAAHLAFADEIADAGADLVVEHGVVTGEVHGLEVCRVVDGNDGVARLEVGVGAQDRDAFGLLHGDQPPADALARVVAHVAQQRVPDAPQHPLNRIARERLLRWLLVRDPGVVDLTELAVAAPPVPRGGLNEMEPCVALGRDADGAEVAVVVSSGVDLDLVPFVADVRREHDRPVVVALPARDRLPITDELVALIGPGVEVRGIG
;
A
#
# COMPACT_ATOMS: atom_id res chain seq x y z
N MET A 1 -42.68 -1.15 -21.35
CA MET A 1 -41.84 -1.77 -20.31
C MET A 1 -40.57 -0.95 -20.23
N ALA A 2 -40.65 0.17 -19.51
CA ALA A 2 -39.56 1.14 -19.37
C ALA A 2 -38.53 0.55 -18.40
N GLY A 3 -37.26 0.63 -18.76
CA GLY A 3 -36.16 0.03 -18.01
C GLY A 3 -35.92 0.73 -16.68
N GLU A 4 -35.80 -0.06 -15.62
CA GLU A 4 -35.28 0.37 -14.32
C GLU A 4 -33.78 0.66 -14.43
N ARG A 5 -33.41 1.95 -14.48
CA ARG A 5 -32.25 2.54 -13.78
C ARG A 5 -32.63 3.98 -13.41
N PRO A 6 -32.66 4.37 -12.11
CA PRO A 6 -31.53 5.12 -11.52
C PRO A 6 -31.33 5.00 -9.98
N GLN A 7 -31.62 3.87 -9.31
CA GLN A 7 -31.48 3.79 -7.83
C GLN A 7 -30.04 3.89 -7.30
N LEU A 8 -29.03 3.46 -8.06
CA LEU A 8 -27.63 3.49 -7.63
C LEU A 8 -27.06 4.93 -7.57
N ASP A 9 -27.49 5.80 -8.47
CA ASP A 9 -27.02 7.18 -8.58
C ASP A 9 -27.59 8.08 -7.46
N GLU A 10 -28.86 7.86 -7.08
CA GLU A 10 -29.48 8.54 -5.95
C GLU A 10 -28.83 8.15 -4.61
N SER A 11 -28.46 6.88 -4.43
CA SER A 11 -27.79 6.40 -3.22
C SER A 11 -26.40 7.01 -3.06
N ALA A 12 -25.59 7.03 -4.13
CA ALA A 12 -24.28 7.65 -4.14
C ALA A 12 -24.37 9.17 -3.89
N THR A 13 -25.32 9.85 -4.53
CA THR A 13 -25.56 11.28 -4.34
C THR A 13 -26.00 11.60 -2.91
N ARG A 14 -26.88 10.77 -2.32
CA ARG A 14 -27.32 10.92 -0.93
C ARG A 14 -26.15 10.72 0.05
N ARG A 15 -25.32 9.70 -0.18
CA ARG A 15 -24.13 9.43 0.63
C ARG A 15 -23.18 10.62 0.62
N ALA A 16 -22.83 11.15 -0.56
CA ALA A 16 -21.94 12.30 -0.68
C ALA A 16 -22.45 13.51 0.11
N ARG A 17 -23.76 13.80 0.06
CA ARG A 17 -24.37 14.89 0.85
C ARG A 17 -24.30 14.66 2.36
N LEU A 18 -24.44 13.42 2.82
CA LEU A 18 -24.34 13.09 4.24
C LEU A 18 -22.91 13.25 4.75
N LEU A 19 -21.91 12.79 3.99
CA LEU A 19 -20.50 12.93 4.33
C LEU A 19 -20.06 14.38 4.33
N ASP A 20 -20.53 15.19 3.37
CA ASP A 20 -20.32 16.63 3.36
C ASP A 20 -20.88 17.30 4.62
N ALA A 21 -22.14 17.03 4.97
CA ALA A 21 -22.76 17.58 6.16
C ALA A 21 -22.04 17.16 7.45
N GLN A 22 -21.61 15.89 7.53
CA GLN A 22 -20.85 15.37 8.66
C GLN A 22 -19.50 16.06 8.79
N LEU A 23 -18.73 16.13 7.70
CA LEU A 23 -17.42 16.76 7.67
C LEU A 23 -17.50 18.23 8.11
N ARG A 24 -18.45 18.99 7.56
CA ARG A 24 -18.67 20.39 7.96
C ARG A 24 -19.04 20.52 9.43
N GLY A 25 -19.90 19.63 9.93
CA GLY A 25 -20.29 19.61 11.34
C GLY A 25 -19.09 19.41 12.27
N LEU A 26 -18.23 18.44 11.95
CA LEU A 26 -17.02 18.13 12.72
C LEU A 26 -16.01 19.28 12.69
N ILE A 27 -15.74 19.85 11.50
CA ILE A 27 -14.83 21.00 11.37
C ILE A 27 -15.38 22.20 12.16
N SER A 28 -16.67 22.47 12.04
CA SER A 28 -17.27 23.65 12.68
C SER A 28 -17.21 23.56 14.21
N GLU A 29 -17.47 22.37 14.75
CA GLU A 29 -17.35 22.13 16.20
C GLU A 29 -15.89 22.27 16.65
N HIS A 30 -14.96 21.65 15.92
CA HIS A 30 -13.53 21.65 16.27
C HIS A 30 -12.91 23.05 16.23
N ARG A 31 -13.26 23.90 15.25
CA ARG A 31 -12.76 25.29 15.15
C ARG A 31 -13.56 26.29 15.97
N GLY A 32 -14.78 25.92 16.39
CA GLY A 32 -15.73 26.82 17.05
C GLY A 32 -16.36 27.88 16.11
N VAL A 33 -16.21 27.74 14.80
CA VAL A 33 -16.76 28.64 13.77
C VAL A 33 -17.34 27.85 12.60
N PRO A 34 -18.41 28.31 11.91
CA PRO A 34 -18.99 27.59 10.79
C PRO A 34 -17.99 27.34 9.64
N ALA A 35 -17.92 26.09 9.18
CA ALA A 35 -17.12 25.70 8.02
C ALA A 35 -17.86 26.01 6.69
N GLU A 36 -17.92 27.30 6.33
CA GLU A 36 -18.51 27.78 5.08
C GLU A 36 -17.51 27.74 3.91
N ALA A 37 -17.17 26.53 3.49
CA ALA A 37 -16.16 26.26 2.47
C ALA A 37 -16.70 25.51 1.25
N ALA A 38 -15.97 25.49 0.12
CA ALA A 38 -16.30 24.58 -0.99
C ALA A 38 -15.94 23.14 -0.59
N SER A 39 -16.85 22.20 -0.87
CA SER A 39 -16.60 20.77 -0.70
C SER A 39 -16.54 20.04 -2.03
N ALA A 40 -15.79 18.95 -2.05
CA ALA A 40 -15.67 18.05 -3.17
C ALA A 40 -15.96 16.61 -2.71
N PRO A 41 -16.79 15.85 -3.44
CA PRO A 41 -16.88 14.41 -3.22
C PRO A 41 -15.56 13.75 -3.64
N LEU A 42 -15.08 12.81 -2.84
CA LEU A 42 -13.88 12.02 -3.11
C LEU A 42 -14.24 10.54 -3.23
N PRO A 43 -13.50 9.74 -4.02
CA PRO A 43 -13.69 8.28 -4.02
C PRO A 43 -13.51 7.63 -2.64
N ILE A 44 -12.74 8.29 -1.77
CA ILE A 44 -12.40 7.87 -0.40
C ILE A 44 -13.30 8.51 0.67
N GLY A 45 -14.25 9.36 0.29
CA GLY A 45 -15.13 10.08 1.23
C GLY A 45 -15.48 11.50 0.78
N ALA A 46 -15.26 12.49 1.65
CA ALA A 46 -15.54 13.90 1.35
C ALA A 46 -14.34 14.79 1.70
N GLY A 47 -14.09 15.82 0.90
CA GLY A 47 -13.05 16.82 1.13
C GLY A 47 -13.62 18.24 1.20
N VAL A 48 -13.10 19.08 2.08
CA VAL A 48 -13.46 20.49 2.24
C VAL A 48 -12.18 21.33 2.34
N ILE A 49 -12.10 22.45 1.62
CA ILE A 49 -11.00 23.42 1.75
C ILE A 49 -11.46 24.60 2.57
N VAL A 50 -10.89 24.75 3.76
CA VAL A 50 -11.20 25.88 4.63
C VAL A 50 -10.01 26.83 4.61
N ALA A 51 -10.24 28.09 4.25
CA ALA A 51 -9.23 29.12 4.44
C ALA A 51 -8.91 29.21 5.94
N SER A 52 -7.63 29.26 6.30
CA SER A 52 -7.28 29.53 7.68
C SER A 52 -7.49 31.03 7.93
N ASP A 53 -8.62 31.40 8.54
CA ASP A 53 -8.76 32.72 9.17
C ASP A 53 -7.97 32.81 10.49
N ASP A 54 -7.35 31.70 10.92
CA ASP A 54 -6.68 31.60 12.21
C ASP A 54 -5.18 31.84 12.06
N GLY A 55 -4.77 33.09 12.20
CA GLY A 55 -3.51 33.44 12.88
C GLY A 55 -3.51 33.00 14.35
N ARG A 56 -3.92 31.76 14.65
CA ARG A 56 -3.80 31.17 15.97
C ARG A 56 -2.49 30.39 16.00
N ASP A 57 -1.49 31.09 16.48
CA ASP A 57 -0.33 30.52 17.13
C ASP A 57 -0.76 29.33 18.00
N PHE A 58 -0.30 28.13 17.64
CA PHE A 58 0.13 27.23 18.69
C PHE A 58 1.28 27.94 19.38
N ALA A 59 0.99 28.64 20.47
CA ALA A 59 1.99 29.36 21.23
C ALA A 59 3.15 28.40 21.56
N SER A 60 4.26 28.54 20.82
CA SER A 60 5.55 28.25 21.39
C SER A 60 5.77 29.30 22.48
N ASP A 61 6.16 28.88 23.67
CA ASP A 61 6.35 29.72 24.87
C ASP A 61 7.45 30.79 24.71
N ASP A 62 7.96 31.01 23.49
CA ASP A 62 9.16 31.78 23.17
C ASP A 62 8.89 33.14 22.49
N GLY A 63 7.63 33.59 22.42
CA GLY A 63 7.28 35.01 22.22
C GLY A 63 7.92 35.70 21.01
N ARG A 64 7.97 35.05 19.85
CA ARG A 64 8.37 35.68 18.59
C ARG A 64 7.14 35.92 17.71
N ASP A 65 7.03 37.14 17.17
CA ASP A 65 6.02 37.51 16.18
C ASP A 65 5.97 36.48 15.04
N VAL A 66 4.84 35.78 14.91
CA VAL A 66 4.56 34.86 13.81
C VAL A 66 3.75 35.61 12.76
N ALA A 67 4.25 35.63 11.52
CA ALA A 67 3.51 36.16 10.39
C ALA A 67 2.20 35.36 10.24
N SER A 68 1.08 36.06 10.02
CA SER A 68 -0.19 35.41 9.66
C SER A 68 0.00 34.63 8.36
N ASP A 69 0.07 33.31 8.46
CA ASP A 69 0.08 32.44 7.29
C ASP A 69 -1.36 32.37 6.77
N ASP A 70 -1.61 32.90 5.56
CA ASP A 70 -2.88 32.76 4.83
C ASP A 70 -3.01 31.31 4.30
N GLY A 71 -2.86 30.35 5.20
CA GLY A 71 -2.88 28.92 4.93
C GLY A 71 -4.24 28.42 4.42
N ARG A 72 -4.20 27.28 3.74
CA ARG A 72 -5.41 26.57 3.33
C ARG A 72 -5.39 25.21 4.00
N ASP A 73 -6.32 25.01 4.92
CA ASP A 73 -6.49 23.72 5.58
C ASP A 73 -7.37 22.83 4.70
N ALA A 74 -6.77 21.76 4.20
CA ALA A 74 -7.50 20.67 3.59
C ALA A 74 -8.04 19.75 4.69
N TRP A 75 -9.34 19.48 4.68
CA TRP A 75 -9.99 18.54 5.59
C TRP A 75 -10.62 17.41 4.78
N VAL A 76 -10.29 16.17 5.11
CA VAL A 76 -10.80 14.97 4.44
C VAL A 76 -11.44 14.04 5.47
N LEU A 77 -12.72 13.73 5.29
CA LEU A 77 -13.40 12.65 6.00
C LEU A 77 -13.25 11.37 5.20
N VAL A 78 -12.55 10.39 5.76
CA VAL A 78 -12.42 9.06 5.19
C VAL A 78 -13.64 8.24 5.59
N ASP A 79 -14.35 7.74 4.59
CA ASP A 79 -15.48 6.85 4.82
C ASP A 79 -15.05 5.38 4.70
N GLY A 80 -15.59 4.53 5.57
CA GLY A 80 -15.25 3.11 5.64
C GLY A 80 -16.26 2.18 4.96
N HIS A 81 -17.14 2.66 4.06
CA HIS A 81 -18.11 1.74 3.42
C HIS A 81 -17.71 1.32 2.00
N GLY A 82 -18.43 0.32 1.47
CA GLY A 82 -18.34 -0.07 0.07
C GLY A 82 -17.11 -0.89 -0.28
N GLY A 83 -16.43 -1.49 0.72
CA GLY A 83 -15.16 -2.17 0.51
C GLY A 83 -13.96 -1.22 0.39
N ALA A 84 -14.15 0.06 0.69
CA ALA A 84 -13.04 1.00 0.87
C ALA A 84 -12.09 0.50 1.96
N ARG A 85 -10.80 0.80 1.80
CA ARG A 85 -9.75 0.47 2.76
C ARG A 85 -9.23 1.78 3.35
N PRO A 86 -9.70 2.19 4.54
CA PRO A 86 -9.38 3.51 5.10
C PRO A 86 -7.88 3.74 5.29
N ALA A 87 -7.10 2.70 5.60
CA ALA A 87 -5.63 2.76 5.60
C ALA A 87 -4.98 3.18 4.25
N ARG A 88 -5.74 3.10 3.14
CA ARG A 88 -5.37 3.51 1.77
C ARG A 88 -6.16 4.76 1.34
N ALA A 89 -6.29 5.72 2.25
CA ALA A 89 -6.91 7.01 1.93
C ALA A 89 -5.88 8.17 1.91
N LEU A 90 -4.69 7.97 2.46
CA LEU A 90 -3.69 9.02 2.63
C LEU A 90 -3.15 9.50 1.28
N GLY A 91 -2.81 8.59 0.37
CA GLY A 91 -2.28 8.96 -0.96
C GLY A 91 -3.25 9.82 -1.77
N PRO A 92 -4.51 9.39 -1.96
CA PRO A 92 -5.52 10.20 -2.62
C PRO A 92 -5.82 11.53 -1.90
N ALA A 93 -5.81 11.55 -0.55
CA ALA A 93 -6.01 12.78 0.22
C ALA A 93 -4.88 13.79 0.01
N LEU A 94 -3.62 13.33 0.02
CA LEU A 94 -2.45 14.15 -0.30
C LEU A 94 -2.53 14.69 -1.74
N ALA A 95 -2.82 13.83 -2.72
CA ALA A 95 -2.93 14.23 -4.11
C ALA A 95 -4.03 15.28 -4.33
N TRP A 96 -5.12 15.18 -3.57
CA TRP A 96 -6.17 16.19 -3.58
C TRP A 96 -5.71 17.48 -2.90
N ALA A 97 -5.09 17.40 -1.71
CA ALA A 97 -4.61 18.57 -0.96
C ALA A 97 -3.58 19.40 -1.75
N ILE A 98 -2.62 18.75 -2.41
CA ILE A 98 -1.64 19.42 -3.29
C ILE A 98 -2.35 20.21 -4.39
N ARG A 99 -3.34 19.60 -5.05
CA ARG A 99 -4.12 20.26 -6.12
C ARG A 99 -4.94 21.45 -5.63
N GLN A 100 -5.24 21.52 -4.33
CA GLN A 100 -5.93 22.64 -3.72
C GLN A 100 -4.96 23.69 -3.16
N GLU A 101 -3.65 23.48 -3.33
CA GLU A 101 -2.58 24.32 -2.78
C GLU A 101 -2.72 24.44 -1.25
N ALA A 102 -3.05 23.33 -0.59
CA ALA A 102 -3.21 23.28 0.85
C ALA A 102 -1.85 23.35 1.56
N SER A 103 -1.77 24.10 2.65
CA SER A 103 -0.58 24.17 3.51
C SER A 103 -0.60 23.14 4.64
N ARG A 104 -1.76 22.53 4.90
CA ARG A 104 -1.96 21.46 5.90
C ARG A 104 -3.07 20.53 5.43
N LEU A 105 -2.95 19.24 5.77
CA LEU A 105 -3.99 18.25 5.57
C LEU A 105 -4.46 17.68 6.92
N ASN A 106 -5.77 17.66 7.14
CA ASN A 106 -6.43 17.04 8.27
C ASN A 106 -7.24 15.84 7.77
N ILE A 107 -6.95 14.66 8.29
CA ILE A 107 -7.66 13.42 7.95
C ILE A 107 -8.50 12.98 9.13
N ILE A 108 -9.80 12.87 8.94
CA ILE A 108 -10.72 12.33 9.94
C ILE A 108 -11.02 10.89 9.56
N SER A 109 -10.70 9.94 10.43
CA SER A 109 -11.01 8.52 10.22
C SER A 109 -11.38 7.82 11.53
N ALA A 110 -12.49 7.08 11.51
CA ALA A 110 -12.92 6.26 12.64
C ALA A 110 -12.20 4.90 12.73
N VAL A 111 -11.45 4.52 11.69
CA VAL A 111 -10.76 3.24 11.55
C VAL A 111 -9.39 3.45 10.90
N ASP A 112 -8.43 2.58 11.19
CA ASP A 112 -7.06 2.65 10.67
C ASP A 112 -6.32 3.98 10.95
N GLY A 113 -6.81 4.80 11.89
CA GLY A 113 -6.25 6.11 12.20
C GLY A 113 -4.78 6.04 12.61
N GLY A 114 -4.39 5.01 13.37
CA GLY A 114 -3.00 4.83 13.79
C GLY A 114 -2.04 4.54 12.63
N VAL A 115 -2.48 3.72 11.66
CA VAL A 115 -1.74 3.46 10.41
C VAL A 115 -1.62 4.74 9.58
N LEU A 116 -2.72 5.49 9.44
CA LEU A 116 -2.72 6.77 8.74
C LEU A 116 -1.78 7.77 9.41
N ALA A 117 -1.81 7.88 10.74
CA ALA A 117 -0.97 8.78 11.53
C ALA A 117 0.52 8.43 11.39
N ARG A 118 0.89 7.15 11.48
CA ARG A 118 2.30 6.72 11.30
C ARG A 118 2.84 7.13 9.93
N ARG A 119 2.06 6.91 8.87
CA ARG A 119 2.45 7.25 7.49
C ARG A 119 2.47 8.76 7.28
N ALA A 120 1.47 9.47 7.81
CA ALA A 120 1.35 10.93 7.77
C ALA A 120 2.59 11.64 8.35
N ALA A 121 3.19 11.09 9.40
CA ALA A 121 4.39 11.64 10.04
C ALA A 121 5.66 11.64 9.16
N CYS A 122 5.62 11.01 7.99
CA CYS A 122 6.77 10.91 7.08
C CYS A 122 6.77 11.97 5.97
N PHE A 123 5.81 12.91 5.98
CA PHE A 123 5.66 13.92 4.93
C PHE A 123 6.01 15.32 5.43
N ASP A 124 6.63 16.13 4.56
CA ASP A 124 6.97 17.53 4.78
C ASP A 124 5.71 18.43 4.79
N LEU A 125 4.64 18.03 4.08
CA LEU A 125 3.32 18.65 4.23
C LEU A 125 2.75 18.22 5.59
N PRO A 126 2.42 19.15 6.51
CA PRO A 126 1.82 18.80 7.80
C PRO A 126 0.51 18.03 7.60
N VAL A 127 0.47 16.80 8.12
CA VAL A 127 -0.74 15.95 8.11
C VAL A 127 -1.13 15.58 9.54
N GLU A 128 -2.32 15.97 9.96
CA GLU A 128 -2.91 15.59 11.25
C GLU A 128 -4.02 14.56 11.05
N VAL A 129 -4.07 13.54 11.90
CA VAL A 129 -5.08 12.48 11.85
C VAL A 129 -5.94 12.52 13.10
N TRP A 130 -7.25 12.51 12.89
CA TRP A 130 -8.28 12.73 13.89
C TRP A 130 -9.26 11.56 13.95
N PHE A 131 -9.58 11.12 15.17
CA PHE A 131 -10.65 10.19 15.44
C PHE A 131 -11.93 10.97 15.76
N PRO A 132 -13.03 10.75 15.01
CA PRO A 132 -14.30 11.39 15.32
C PRO A 132 -14.99 10.66 16.50
N GLN A 133 -15.10 11.35 17.64
CA GLN A 133 -15.89 10.89 18.79
C GLN A 133 -17.10 11.80 18.97
N GLU A 134 -18.27 11.32 18.56
CA GLU A 134 -19.52 12.11 18.53
C GLU A 134 -19.36 13.38 17.68
N ARG A 135 -19.13 14.54 18.30
CA ARG A 135 -18.89 15.83 17.64
C ARG A 135 -17.45 16.35 17.86
N GLU A 136 -16.65 15.64 18.64
CA GLU A 136 -15.28 16.02 18.95
C GLU A 136 -14.30 15.29 18.02
N LEU A 137 -13.16 15.95 17.76
CA LEU A 137 -12.04 15.37 17.05
C LEU A 137 -10.90 15.15 18.03
N LEU A 138 -10.56 13.89 18.25
CA LEU A 138 -9.44 13.50 19.12
C LEU A 138 -8.20 13.21 18.27
N PRO A 139 -7.02 13.70 18.66
CA PRO A 139 -5.80 13.40 17.93
C PRO A 139 -5.50 11.90 18.00
N VAL A 140 -5.07 11.32 16.88
CA VAL A 140 -4.73 9.91 16.80
C VAL A 140 -3.25 9.70 17.08
N VAL A 141 -2.95 8.69 17.90
CA VAL A 141 -1.57 8.24 18.14
C VAL A 141 -1.12 7.32 17.01
N GLU A 142 0.12 7.52 16.54
CA GLU A 142 0.75 6.65 15.56
C GLU A 142 0.75 5.18 16.03
N GLU A 143 0.28 4.28 15.17
CA GLU A 143 0.45 2.86 15.38
C GLU A 143 1.87 2.46 14.98
N PRO A 144 2.65 1.71 15.79
CA PRO A 144 3.98 1.26 15.39
C PRO A 144 3.90 0.30 14.19
N LEU A 145 5.02 0.15 13.47
CA LEU A 145 5.12 -0.92 12.47
C LEU A 145 4.95 -2.28 13.16
N PRO A 146 4.23 -3.24 12.52
CA PRO A 146 4.11 -4.57 13.08
C PRO A 146 5.49 -5.24 13.09
N VAL A 147 5.78 -5.97 14.16
CA VAL A 147 6.99 -6.82 14.21
C VAL A 147 6.72 -8.06 13.36
N PRO A 148 7.48 -8.31 12.28
CA PRO A 148 7.28 -9.50 11.45
C PRO A 148 7.55 -10.76 12.27
N PRO A 149 6.66 -11.75 12.29
CA PRO A 149 6.95 -13.02 12.92
C PRO A 149 8.05 -13.77 12.13
N GLU A 150 8.87 -14.53 12.83
CA GLU A 150 9.83 -15.43 12.19
C GLU A 150 9.13 -16.66 11.62
N ALA A 151 9.71 -17.22 10.55
CA ALA A 151 9.22 -18.49 10.01
C ALA A 151 9.54 -19.63 10.98
N VAL A 152 8.55 -20.47 11.24
CA VAL A 152 8.74 -21.62 12.12
C VAL A 152 9.63 -22.67 11.46
N ALA A 153 10.48 -23.32 12.25
CA ALA A 153 11.46 -24.31 11.74
C ALA A 153 10.80 -25.46 10.96
N ALA A 154 9.59 -25.88 11.37
CA ALA A 154 8.83 -26.91 10.67
C ALA A 154 8.41 -26.48 9.25
N HIS A 155 8.21 -25.19 9.00
CA HIS A 155 7.88 -24.69 7.67
C HIS A 155 9.13 -24.54 6.81
N LEU A 156 10.24 -24.11 7.41
CA LEU A 156 11.54 -24.01 6.74
C LEU A 156 12.07 -25.38 6.28
N ALA A 157 11.61 -26.49 6.88
CA ALA A 157 11.98 -27.84 6.47
C ALA A 157 11.54 -28.20 5.03
N PHE A 158 10.64 -27.42 4.41
CA PHE A 158 10.21 -27.59 3.02
C PHE A 158 11.10 -26.85 2.00
N ALA A 159 12.16 -26.17 2.45
CA ALA A 159 13.05 -25.39 1.57
C ALA A 159 13.60 -26.21 0.41
N ASP A 160 14.15 -27.40 0.70
CA ASP A 160 14.74 -28.28 -0.31
C ASP A 160 13.66 -28.81 -1.27
N GLU A 161 12.47 -29.18 -0.77
CA GLU A 161 11.36 -29.66 -1.63
C GLU A 161 10.87 -28.57 -2.60
N ILE A 162 10.81 -27.31 -2.15
CA ILE A 162 10.44 -26.17 -2.98
C ILE A 162 11.51 -25.91 -4.06
N ALA A 163 12.78 -25.93 -3.66
CA ALA A 163 13.90 -25.68 -4.57
C ALA A 163 14.05 -26.81 -5.61
N ASP A 164 13.93 -28.08 -5.20
CA ASP A 164 14.00 -29.25 -6.08
C ASP A 164 12.89 -29.26 -7.12
N ALA A 165 11.72 -28.69 -6.80
CA ALA A 165 10.63 -28.52 -7.75
C ALA A 165 10.85 -27.37 -8.76
N GLY A 166 11.90 -26.54 -8.57
CA GLY A 166 12.26 -25.42 -9.43
C GLY A 166 11.61 -24.09 -9.07
N ALA A 167 11.10 -23.93 -7.84
CA ALA A 167 10.54 -22.67 -7.35
C ALA A 167 11.55 -21.93 -6.45
N ASP A 168 11.47 -20.60 -6.45
CA ASP A 168 12.23 -19.73 -5.55
C ASP A 168 11.59 -19.75 -4.15
N LEU A 169 12.34 -20.11 -3.12
CA LEU A 169 11.89 -20.03 -1.73
C LEU A 169 11.80 -18.56 -1.29
N VAL A 170 10.64 -18.14 -0.81
CA VAL A 170 10.40 -16.79 -0.28
C VAL A 170 9.81 -16.88 1.11
N VAL A 171 10.34 -16.06 2.02
CA VAL A 171 9.85 -15.93 3.39
C VAL A 171 9.45 -14.48 3.64
N GLU A 172 8.16 -14.24 3.90
CA GLU A 172 7.65 -12.92 4.24
C GLU A 172 6.70 -13.04 5.43
N HIS A 173 6.93 -12.24 6.47
CA HIS A 173 6.15 -12.26 7.72
C HIS A 173 5.91 -13.68 8.25
N GLY A 174 6.97 -14.49 8.31
CA GLY A 174 6.94 -15.85 8.83
C GLY A 174 6.28 -16.88 7.93
N VAL A 175 5.74 -16.48 6.79
CA VAL A 175 5.11 -17.37 5.81
C VAL A 175 6.16 -17.86 4.83
N VAL A 176 6.27 -19.18 4.67
CA VAL A 176 7.13 -19.83 3.68
C VAL A 176 6.32 -20.13 2.40
N THR A 177 6.76 -19.59 1.27
CA THR A 177 6.14 -19.81 -0.04
C THR A 177 7.16 -20.20 -1.10
N GLY A 178 6.71 -20.94 -2.12
CA GLY A 178 7.46 -21.12 -3.36
C GLY A 178 6.91 -20.22 -4.46
N GLU A 179 7.80 -19.49 -5.12
CA GLU A 179 7.44 -18.57 -6.21
C GLU A 179 8.05 -19.00 -7.55
N VAL A 180 7.34 -18.73 -8.64
CA VAL A 180 7.86 -18.83 -10.00
C VAL A 180 7.77 -17.46 -10.66
N HIS A 181 8.92 -16.84 -10.90
CA HIS A 181 9.03 -15.48 -11.45
C HIS A 181 8.12 -14.49 -10.70
N GLY A 182 8.17 -14.56 -9.36
CA GLY A 182 7.35 -13.72 -8.50
C GLY A 182 5.89 -14.17 -8.28
N LEU A 183 5.45 -15.31 -8.82
CA LEU A 183 4.09 -15.81 -8.57
C LEU A 183 4.09 -16.94 -7.56
N GLU A 184 3.38 -16.79 -6.46
CA GLU A 184 3.19 -17.86 -5.46
C GLU A 184 2.50 -19.08 -6.11
N VAL A 185 3.18 -20.23 -6.06
CA VAL A 185 2.69 -21.52 -6.58
C VAL A 185 2.54 -22.59 -5.49
N CYS A 186 3.14 -22.35 -4.32
CA CYS A 186 2.88 -23.14 -3.13
C CYS A 186 3.08 -22.32 -1.85
N ARG A 187 2.48 -22.80 -0.78
CA ARG A 187 2.56 -22.22 0.56
C ARG A 187 2.65 -23.32 1.60
N VAL A 188 3.51 -23.14 2.58
CA VAL A 188 3.54 -24.03 3.75
C VAL A 188 2.55 -23.51 4.79
N VAL A 189 1.69 -24.40 5.28
CA VAL A 189 0.66 -24.11 6.27
C VAL A 189 0.66 -25.17 7.36
N ASP A 190 0.11 -24.83 8.53
CA ASP A 190 -0.21 -25.85 9.53
C ASP A 190 -1.54 -26.53 9.16
N GLY A 191 -1.50 -27.86 9.03
CA GLY A 191 -2.71 -28.66 8.89
C GLY A 191 -3.58 -28.60 10.14
N ASN A 192 -4.82 -29.06 10.04
CA ASN A 192 -5.75 -29.13 11.18
C ASN A 192 -5.25 -30.02 12.33
N ASP A 193 -4.27 -30.88 12.06
CA ASP A 193 -3.56 -31.74 13.01
C ASP A 193 -2.31 -31.08 13.62
N GLY A 194 -2.03 -29.82 13.27
CA GLY A 194 -0.84 -29.08 13.68
C GLY A 194 0.45 -29.53 12.98
N VAL A 195 0.34 -30.35 11.94
CA VAL A 195 1.49 -30.81 11.14
C VAL A 195 1.64 -29.90 9.94
N ALA A 196 2.85 -29.37 9.71
CA ALA A 196 3.15 -28.54 8.55
C ALA A 196 2.94 -29.31 7.24
N ARG A 197 2.33 -28.68 6.25
CA ARG A 197 2.02 -29.25 4.94
C ARG A 197 2.26 -28.23 3.84
N LEU A 198 2.66 -28.73 2.68
CA LEU A 198 2.82 -27.94 1.47
C LEU A 198 1.51 -27.94 0.67
N GLU A 199 0.86 -26.79 0.55
CA GLU A 199 -0.29 -26.59 -0.33
C GLU A 199 0.17 -26.06 -1.69
N VAL A 200 -0.23 -26.74 -2.76
CA VAL A 200 0.16 -26.41 -4.14
C VAL A 200 -1.01 -25.77 -4.89
N GLY A 201 -0.75 -24.64 -5.57
CA GLY A 201 -1.75 -23.88 -6.33
C GLY A 201 -1.43 -22.39 -6.39
N VAL A 202 -1.92 -21.72 -7.44
CA VAL A 202 -1.77 -20.27 -7.66
C VAL A 202 -2.87 -19.53 -6.89
N GLY A 203 -2.55 -19.15 -5.66
CA GLY A 203 -3.47 -18.43 -4.76
C GLY A 203 -4.37 -19.35 -3.95
N ALA A 204 -5.03 -18.77 -2.93
CA ALA A 204 -5.80 -19.53 -1.94
C ALA A 204 -6.89 -20.40 -2.56
N GLN A 205 -7.67 -19.84 -3.50
CA GLN A 205 -8.78 -20.57 -4.14
C GLN A 205 -8.30 -21.77 -4.97
N ASP A 206 -7.16 -21.63 -5.64
CA ASP A 206 -6.58 -22.72 -6.44
C ASP A 206 -6.00 -23.81 -5.53
N ARG A 207 -5.36 -23.43 -4.41
CA ARG A 207 -4.86 -24.39 -3.40
C ARG A 207 -5.99 -25.18 -2.74
N ASP A 208 -7.08 -24.50 -2.36
CA ASP A 208 -8.26 -25.15 -1.80
C ASP A 208 -8.87 -26.16 -2.80
N ALA A 209 -9.01 -25.75 -4.06
CA ALA A 209 -9.51 -26.61 -5.13
C ALA A 209 -8.56 -27.79 -5.40
N PHE A 210 -7.25 -27.54 -5.41
CA PHE A 210 -6.24 -28.58 -5.61
C PHE A 210 -6.32 -29.64 -4.51
N GLY A 211 -6.40 -29.22 -3.24
CA GLY A 211 -6.53 -30.11 -2.09
C GLY A 211 -7.78 -31.00 -2.13
N LEU A 212 -8.91 -30.47 -2.61
CA LEU A 212 -10.14 -31.23 -2.77
C LEU A 212 -10.09 -32.25 -3.91
N LEU A 213 -9.38 -31.92 -5.00
CA LEU A 213 -9.38 -32.71 -6.24
C LEU A 213 -8.24 -33.75 -6.31
N HIS A 214 -7.13 -33.52 -5.62
CA HIS A 214 -5.88 -34.28 -5.80
C HIS A 214 -5.29 -34.84 -4.49
N GLY A 215 -6.13 -35.10 -3.48
CA GLY A 215 -5.70 -35.51 -2.13
C GLY A 215 -4.80 -36.75 -2.04
N ASP A 216 -4.75 -37.61 -3.07
CA ASP A 216 -3.90 -38.81 -3.14
C ASP A 216 -2.55 -38.59 -3.84
N GLN A 217 -2.29 -37.41 -4.42
CA GLN A 217 -1.09 -37.16 -5.21
C GLN A 217 0.09 -36.69 -4.32
N PRO A 218 1.32 -37.19 -4.54
CA PRO A 218 2.51 -36.63 -3.89
C PRO A 218 2.65 -35.12 -4.17
N PRO A 219 2.82 -34.27 -3.13
CA PRO A 219 2.96 -32.82 -3.27
C PRO A 219 4.12 -32.38 -4.17
N ALA A 220 5.26 -33.07 -4.12
CA ALA A 220 6.42 -32.77 -4.96
C ALA A 220 6.12 -32.88 -6.47
N ASP A 221 5.46 -33.95 -6.90
CA ASP A 221 5.09 -34.14 -8.32
C ASP A 221 4.05 -33.11 -8.78
N ALA A 222 3.16 -32.70 -7.87
CA ALA A 222 2.18 -31.66 -8.15
C ALA A 222 2.87 -30.31 -8.34
N LEU A 223 3.76 -29.97 -7.41
CA LEU A 223 4.49 -28.72 -7.43
C LEU A 223 5.34 -28.60 -8.69
N ALA A 224 6.13 -29.62 -9.05
CA ALA A 224 6.95 -29.61 -10.26
C ALA A 224 6.13 -29.34 -11.54
N ARG A 225 4.91 -29.90 -11.63
CA ARG A 225 4.03 -29.64 -12.78
C ARG A 225 3.46 -28.23 -12.79
N VAL A 226 3.04 -27.70 -11.63
CA VAL A 226 2.57 -26.32 -11.52
C VAL A 226 3.70 -25.35 -11.85
N VAL A 227 4.90 -25.59 -11.33
CA VAL A 227 6.10 -24.80 -11.63
C VAL A 227 6.37 -24.76 -13.13
N ALA A 228 6.45 -25.93 -13.77
CA ALA A 228 6.69 -26.01 -15.21
C ALA A 228 5.61 -25.27 -16.03
N HIS A 229 4.34 -25.38 -15.64
CA HIS A 229 3.26 -24.68 -16.32
C HIS A 229 3.36 -23.16 -16.16
N VAL A 230 3.57 -22.66 -14.94
CA VAL A 230 3.67 -21.22 -14.66
C VAL A 230 4.90 -20.60 -15.33
N ALA A 231 6.04 -21.30 -15.30
CA ALA A 231 7.28 -20.85 -15.92
C ALA A 231 7.12 -20.63 -17.44
N GLN A 232 6.34 -21.48 -18.13
CA GLN A 232 6.05 -21.31 -19.56
C GLN A 232 5.21 -20.06 -19.87
N GLN A 233 4.37 -19.62 -18.93
CA GLN A 233 3.49 -18.47 -19.12
C GLN A 233 4.15 -17.15 -18.75
N ARG A 234 5.06 -17.15 -17.77
CA ARG A 234 5.69 -15.95 -17.18
C ARG A 234 7.05 -15.62 -17.81
N VAL A 235 7.16 -15.68 -19.13
CA VAL A 235 8.37 -15.23 -19.86
C VAL A 235 8.11 -13.92 -20.60
N PRO A 236 9.16 -13.11 -20.88
CA PRO A 236 9.06 -11.98 -21.78
C PRO A 236 8.43 -12.40 -23.11
N ASP A 237 7.57 -11.55 -23.66
CA ASP A 237 6.86 -11.76 -24.94
C ASP A 237 5.93 -13.00 -25.00
N ALA A 238 5.62 -13.62 -23.86
CA ALA A 238 4.61 -14.68 -23.81
C ALA A 238 3.25 -14.18 -24.33
N PRO A 239 2.47 -15.02 -25.03
CA PRO A 239 1.08 -14.72 -25.33
C PRO A 239 0.32 -14.31 -24.06
N GLN A 240 -0.71 -13.47 -24.21
CA GLN A 240 -1.54 -13.02 -23.11
C GLN A 240 -2.10 -14.22 -22.33
N HIS A 241 -1.81 -14.29 -21.03
CA HIS A 241 -2.29 -15.33 -20.13
C HIS A 241 -2.59 -14.75 -18.74
N PRO A 242 -3.62 -15.20 -18.00
CA PRO A 242 -3.86 -14.70 -16.64
C PRO A 242 -2.61 -14.76 -15.74
N LEU A 243 -1.89 -15.88 -15.78
CA LEU A 243 -0.67 -16.09 -14.97
C LEU A 243 0.46 -15.10 -15.26
N ASN A 244 0.50 -14.40 -16.40
CA ASN A 244 1.50 -13.36 -16.67
C ASN A 244 1.01 -11.92 -16.40
N ARG A 245 -0.19 -11.77 -15.81
CA ARG A 245 -0.79 -10.47 -15.48
C ARG A 245 -1.07 -10.26 -14.00
N ILE A 246 -0.97 -11.32 -13.19
CA ILE A 246 -1.18 -11.29 -11.75
C ILE A 246 0.19 -11.13 -11.06
N ALA A 247 0.22 -10.48 -9.88
CA ALA A 247 1.43 -10.22 -9.11
C ALA A 247 2.55 -9.61 -9.97
N ARG A 248 2.24 -8.52 -10.68
CA ARG A 248 3.18 -7.89 -11.63
C ARG A 248 4.33 -7.21 -10.90
N GLU A 249 4.07 -6.68 -9.71
CA GLU A 249 5.03 -6.07 -8.81
C GLU A 249 6.12 -7.10 -8.46
N ARG A 250 5.72 -8.33 -8.09
CA ARG A 250 6.65 -9.43 -7.82
C ARG A 250 7.39 -9.90 -9.08
N LEU A 251 6.73 -9.92 -10.25
CA LEU A 251 7.42 -10.22 -11.52
C LEU A 251 8.54 -9.22 -11.80
N LEU A 252 8.24 -7.93 -11.64
CA LEU A 252 9.21 -6.85 -11.83
C LEU A 252 10.33 -6.95 -10.79
N ARG A 253 10.03 -7.23 -9.52
CA ARG A 253 11.05 -7.49 -8.49
C ARG A 253 11.95 -8.66 -8.87
N TRP A 254 11.37 -9.76 -9.36
CA TRP A 254 12.14 -10.91 -9.82
C TRP A 254 13.08 -10.56 -10.98
N LEU A 255 12.63 -9.74 -11.94
CA LEU A 255 13.49 -9.24 -13.02
C LEU A 255 14.62 -8.35 -12.48
N LEU A 256 14.31 -7.42 -11.58
CA LEU A 256 15.30 -6.52 -10.97
C LEU A 256 16.34 -7.27 -10.12
N VAL A 257 15.95 -8.33 -9.41
CA VAL A 257 16.91 -9.16 -8.65
C VAL A 257 17.92 -9.84 -9.58
N ARG A 258 17.51 -10.18 -10.81
CA ARG A 258 18.39 -10.81 -11.82
C ARG A 258 19.24 -9.80 -12.58
N ASP A 259 18.76 -8.57 -12.71
CA ASP A 259 19.48 -7.47 -13.34
C ASP A 259 19.37 -6.18 -12.49
N PRO A 260 20.10 -6.11 -11.36
CA PRO A 260 20.02 -4.95 -10.44
C PRO A 260 20.49 -3.64 -11.07
N GLY A 261 21.28 -3.72 -12.15
CA GLY A 261 21.80 -2.55 -12.87
C GLY A 261 20.71 -1.68 -13.49
N VAL A 262 19.52 -2.23 -13.75
CA VAL A 262 18.34 -1.46 -14.21
C VAL A 262 17.94 -0.35 -13.22
N VAL A 263 18.25 -0.54 -11.94
CA VAL A 263 18.02 0.44 -10.88
C VAL A 263 19.32 0.97 -10.26
N ASP A 264 20.44 0.94 -11.01
CA ASP A 264 21.79 1.39 -10.58
C ASP A 264 22.31 0.68 -9.31
N LEU A 265 21.89 -0.56 -9.10
CA LEU A 265 22.38 -1.39 -8.00
C LEU A 265 23.30 -2.49 -8.51
N THR A 266 24.20 -2.98 -7.65
CA THR A 266 25.11 -4.08 -7.96
C THR A 266 24.62 -5.43 -7.45
N GLU A 267 23.81 -5.41 -6.40
CA GLU A 267 23.15 -6.57 -5.83
C GLU A 267 21.76 -6.19 -5.33
N LEU A 268 20.83 -7.14 -5.38
CA LEU A 268 19.47 -6.95 -4.91
C LEU A 268 18.91 -8.31 -4.45
N ALA A 269 18.27 -8.32 -3.28
CA ALA A 269 17.65 -9.50 -2.71
C ALA A 269 16.20 -9.21 -2.31
N VAL A 270 15.35 -10.23 -2.41
CA VAL A 270 13.96 -10.19 -1.95
C VAL A 270 13.91 -9.83 -0.47
N ALA A 271 13.00 -8.93 -0.09
CA ALA A 271 12.73 -8.58 1.30
C ALA A 271 11.23 -8.54 1.58
N ALA A 272 10.87 -8.77 2.84
CA ALA A 272 9.49 -8.61 3.29
C ALA A 272 9.08 -7.12 3.25
N PRO A 273 7.84 -6.82 2.87
CA PRO A 273 7.31 -5.47 3.02
C PRO A 273 7.07 -5.10 4.51
N PRO A 274 6.80 -3.82 4.84
CA PRO A 274 6.60 -3.40 6.23
C PRO A 274 5.32 -3.93 6.87
N VAL A 275 4.35 -4.32 6.04
CA VAL A 275 3.07 -4.88 6.45
C VAL A 275 2.74 -6.11 5.62
N PRO A 276 2.11 -7.14 6.22
CA PRO A 276 1.70 -8.33 5.48
C PRO A 276 0.85 -7.99 4.28
N ARG A 277 1.12 -8.70 3.18
CA ARG A 277 0.37 -8.56 1.95
C ARG A 277 -0.98 -9.26 2.04
N GLY A 278 -1.96 -8.70 1.33
CA GLY A 278 -3.25 -9.33 1.09
C GLY A 278 -3.15 -10.49 0.09
N GLY A 279 -4.19 -10.66 -0.71
CA GLY A 279 -4.27 -11.72 -1.72
C GLY A 279 -3.62 -11.38 -3.08
N LEU A 280 -3.47 -12.39 -3.95
CA LEU A 280 -2.91 -12.23 -5.30
C LEU A 280 -3.63 -11.21 -6.20
N ASN A 281 -4.89 -10.91 -5.89
CA ASN A 281 -5.71 -9.96 -6.66
C ASN A 281 -5.47 -8.50 -6.27
N GLU A 282 -4.67 -8.27 -5.25
CA GLU A 282 -4.43 -6.95 -4.71
C GLU A 282 -3.17 -6.35 -5.33
N MET A 283 -3.30 -5.12 -5.83
CA MET A 283 -2.14 -4.34 -6.25
C MET A 283 -1.47 -3.82 -4.99
N GLU A 284 -0.41 -4.53 -4.59
CA GLU A 284 0.40 -4.21 -3.43
C GLU A 284 1.87 -4.21 -3.83
N PRO A 285 2.60 -3.13 -3.50
CA PRO A 285 4.01 -3.06 -3.78
C PRO A 285 4.79 -4.20 -3.10
N CYS A 286 5.98 -4.49 -3.61
CA CYS A 286 6.88 -5.42 -2.97
C CYS A 286 8.27 -4.80 -2.80
N VAL A 287 9.03 -5.34 -1.84
CA VAL A 287 10.30 -4.75 -1.42
C VAL A 287 11.46 -5.67 -1.78
N ALA A 288 12.58 -5.04 -2.11
CA ALA A 288 13.88 -5.68 -2.20
C ALA A 288 14.94 -4.78 -1.56
N LEU A 289 16.02 -5.38 -1.05
CA LEU A 289 17.14 -4.67 -0.42
C LEU A 289 18.41 -4.96 -1.20
N GLY A 290 19.21 -3.93 -1.43
CA GLY A 290 20.40 -4.05 -2.26
C GLY A 290 21.49 -3.04 -1.90
N ARG A 291 22.52 -3.00 -2.73
CA ARG A 291 23.61 -2.02 -2.63
C ARG A 291 23.90 -1.37 -3.97
N ASP A 292 24.26 -0.10 -3.93
CA ASP A 292 24.78 0.61 -5.10
C ASP A 292 26.27 0.32 -5.35
N ALA A 293 26.83 0.94 -6.38
CA ALA A 293 28.25 0.78 -6.74
C ALA A 293 29.23 1.29 -5.68
N ASP A 294 28.78 2.19 -4.80
CA ASP A 294 29.56 2.72 -3.68
C ASP A 294 29.40 1.85 -2.41
N GLY A 295 28.56 0.82 -2.46
CA GLY A 295 28.28 -0.11 -1.37
C GLY A 295 27.22 0.38 -0.38
N ALA A 296 26.56 1.51 -0.66
CA ALA A 296 25.51 2.06 0.20
C ALA A 296 24.25 1.20 0.10
N GLU A 297 23.60 0.95 1.24
CA GLU A 297 22.38 0.14 1.29
C GLU A 297 21.19 0.94 0.78
N VAL A 298 20.41 0.33 -0.11
CA VAL A 298 19.24 0.93 -0.75
C VAL A 298 18.06 -0.03 -0.63
N ALA A 299 16.89 0.50 -0.29
CA ALA A 299 15.63 -0.22 -0.39
C ALA A 299 14.99 0.06 -1.75
N VAL A 300 14.41 -0.95 -2.38
CA VAL A 300 13.69 -0.82 -3.65
C VAL A 300 12.23 -1.19 -3.40
N VAL A 301 11.33 -0.25 -3.66
CA VAL A 301 9.88 -0.48 -3.68
C VAL A 301 9.45 -0.67 -5.11
N VAL A 302 8.93 -1.85 -5.44
CA VAL A 302 8.50 -2.21 -6.78
C VAL A 302 6.98 -2.15 -6.86
N SER A 303 6.46 -1.38 -7.81
CA SER A 303 5.02 -1.21 -8.03
C SER A 303 4.65 -1.33 -9.52
N SER A 304 3.36 -1.49 -9.80
CA SER A 304 2.81 -1.48 -11.15
C SER A 304 1.43 -0.83 -11.20
N GLY A 305 1.09 -0.23 -12.34
CA GLY A 305 -0.15 0.51 -12.52
C GLY A 305 -0.21 1.82 -11.74
N VAL A 306 -1.41 2.40 -11.67
CA VAL A 306 -1.64 3.67 -10.99
C VAL A 306 -2.18 3.40 -9.59
N ASP A 307 -1.36 3.69 -8.58
CA ASP A 307 -1.69 3.54 -7.16
C ASP A 307 -1.24 4.78 -6.39
N LEU A 308 -2.20 5.57 -5.90
CA LEU A 308 -1.90 6.77 -5.13
C LEU A 308 -1.38 6.44 -3.72
N ASP A 309 -1.70 5.25 -3.17
CA ASP A 309 -1.20 4.83 -1.85
C ASP A 309 0.15 4.12 -1.91
N LEU A 310 0.77 4.05 -3.09
CA LEU A 310 2.18 3.66 -3.23
C LEU A 310 3.08 4.52 -2.34
N VAL A 311 2.87 5.83 -2.32
CA VAL A 311 3.76 6.76 -1.61
C VAL A 311 3.66 6.63 -0.08
N PRO A 312 2.46 6.55 0.53
CA PRO A 312 2.30 6.14 1.92
C PRO A 312 2.94 4.78 2.26
N PHE A 313 2.93 3.81 1.33
CA PHE A 313 3.66 2.55 1.53
C PHE A 313 5.19 2.75 1.51
N VAL A 314 5.71 3.58 0.59
CA VAL A 314 7.13 3.96 0.53
C VAL A 314 7.59 4.64 1.83
N ALA A 315 6.74 5.45 2.45
CA ALA A 315 7.00 6.04 3.76
C ALA A 315 7.23 4.98 4.86
N ASP A 316 6.39 3.93 4.92
CA ASP A 316 6.59 2.81 5.86
C ASP A 316 7.92 2.08 5.57
N VAL A 317 8.27 1.84 4.30
CA VAL A 317 9.55 1.19 3.92
C VAL A 317 10.75 2.02 4.34
N ARG A 318 10.71 3.34 4.11
CA ARG A 318 11.77 4.25 4.54
C ARG A 318 11.92 4.21 6.06
N ARG A 319 10.81 4.22 6.80
CA ARG A 319 10.82 4.17 8.28
C ARG A 319 11.33 2.84 8.82
N GLU A 320 10.99 1.73 8.18
CA GLU A 320 11.46 0.39 8.59
C GLU A 320 12.97 0.23 8.42
N HIS A 321 13.52 0.74 7.32
CA HIS A 321 14.86 0.41 6.90
C HIS A 321 15.90 1.52 7.07
N ASP A 322 15.45 2.73 7.39
CA ASP A 322 16.27 3.94 7.60
C ASP A 322 17.37 4.14 6.53
N ARG A 323 16.98 4.00 5.26
CA ARG A 323 17.89 4.06 4.11
C ARG A 323 17.23 4.71 2.90
N PRO A 324 18.01 5.14 1.89
CA PRO A 324 17.45 5.64 0.63
C PRO A 324 16.52 4.62 -0.02
N VAL A 325 15.45 5.12 -0.64
CA VAL A 325 14.44 4.29 -1.31
C VAL A 325 14.35 4.64 -2.80
N VAL A 326 14.49 3.63 -3.64
CA VAL A 326 14.18 3.71 -5.07
C VAL A 326 12.80 3.12 -5.30
N VAL A 327 11.88 3.91 -5.83
CA VAL A 327 10.55 3.48 -6.26
C VAL A 327 10.63 3.06 -7.73
N ALA A 328 10.69 1.75 -7.98
CA ALA A 328 10.80 1.18 -9.31
C ALA A 328 9.40 0.81 -9.85
N LEU A 329 9.05 1.35 -11.01
CA LEU A 329 7.76 1.09 -11.66
C LEU A 329 7.90 1.21 -13.18
N PRO A 330 7.04 0.56 -13.98
CA PRO A 330 7.09 0.69 -15.44
C PRO A 330 7.07 2.15 -15.88
N ALA A 331 7.87 2.55 -16.87
CA ALA A 331 7.98 3.96 -17.28
C ALA A 331 6.62 4.62 -17.60
N ARG A 332 5.68 3.85 -18.17
CA ARG A 332 4.30 4.30 -18.45
C ARG A 332 3.43 4.55 -17.20
N ASP A 333 3.79 3.94 -16.08
CA ASP A 333 3.07 4.04 -14.81
C ASP A 333 3.61 5.24 -13.97
N ARG A 334 4.74 5.85 -14.39
CA ARG A 334 5.30 7.05 -13.78
C ARG A 334 4.47 8.27 -14.19
N LEU A 335 3.59 8.70 -13.31
CA LEU A 335 2.77 9.90 -13.51
C LEU A 335 3.36 11.09 -12.73
N PRO A 336 3.17 12.33 -13.20
CA PRO A 336 3.66 13.53 -12.50
C PRO A 336 3.22 13.60 -11.03
N ILE A 337 1.98 13.19 -10.74
CA ILE A 337 1.45 13.17 -9.37
C ILE A 337 2.22 12.21 -8.44
N THR A 338 2.81 11.13 -8.98
CA THR A 338 3.64 10.22 -8.20
C THR A 338 4.94 10.90 -7.78
N ASP A 339 5.57 11.64 -8.71
CA ASP A 339 6.78 12.42 -8.43
C ASP A 339 6.50 13.53 -7.40
N GLU A 340 5.38 14.25 -7.54
CA GLU A 340 4.93 15.28 -6.60
C GLU A 340 4.70 14.72 -5.19
N LEU A 341 4.03 13.56 -5.09
CA LEU A 341 3.78 12.91 -3.80
C LEU A 341 5.08 12.39 -3.16
N VAL A 342 5.99 11.80 -3.94
CA VAL A 342 7.28 11.33 -3.42
C VAL A 342 8.14 12.50 -2.92
N ALA A 343 8.10 13.64 -3.60
CA ALA A 343 8.80 14.84 -3.14
C ALA A 343 8.35 15.30 -1.75
N LEU A 344 7.10 15.01 -1.34
CA LEU A 344 6.63 15.30 0.01
C LEU A 344 7.27 14.43 1.09
N ILE A 345 7.89 13.27 0.79
CA ILE A 345 8.60 12.47 1.80
C ILE A 345 9.97 13.11 2.13
N GLY A 346 10.46 14.02 1.29
CA GLY A 346 11.77 14.66 1.44
C GLY A 346 12.91 13.88 0.78
N PRO A 347 14.17 14.28 1.01
CA PRO A 347 15.33 13.75 0.30
C PRO A 347 15.58 12.27 0.63
N GLY A 348 16.16 11.54 -0.33
CA GLY A 348 16.49 10.12 -0.18
C GLY A 348 15.41 9.16 -0.67
N VAL A 349 14.36 9.66 -1.32
CA VAL A 349 13.39 8.84 -2.07
C VAL A 349 13.35 9.30 -3.51
N GLU A 350 13.53 8.39 -4.46
CA GLU A 350 13.47 8.70 -5.89
C GLU A 350 12.57 7.74 -6.66
N VAL A 351 11.95 8.24 -7.73
CA VAL A 351 11.11 7.42 -8.63
C VAL A 351 11.87 7.09 -9.90
N ARG A 352 11.85 5.81 -10.28
CA ARG A 352 12.52 5.28 -11.45
C ARG A 352 11.56 4.54 -12.36
N GLY A 353 11.45 5.05 -13.59
CA GLY A 353 10.75 4.37 -14.67
C GLY A 353 11.63 3.27 -15.25
N ILE A 354 11.17 2.03 -15.21
CA ILE A 354 11.87 0.86 -15.77
C ILE A 354 11.12 0.33 -17.00
N GLY A 355 11.85 -0.27 -17.94
CA GLY A 355 11.28 -0.85 -19.16
C GLY A 355 11.19 0.14 -20.31
#